data_AF-A0A9E1H858-F1
#
_entry.id   AF-A0A9E1H858-F1
#
_cell.length_a   1.000
_cell.length_b   1.000
_cell.length_c   1.000
_cell.angle_alpha   90.00
_cell.angle_beta   90.00
_cell.angle_gamma   90.00
#
_symmetry.space_group_name_H-M   'P 1'
#
loop_
_entity.id
_entity.type
_entity.pdbx_description
1 polymer ?
#
loop_
_entity_poly.entity_id
_entity_poly.type
_entity_poly.pdbx_seq_one_letter_code
_entity_poly.pdbx_strand_id
1 'polypeptide(L)'
;MNLTSFLNKVDQTIEKYGREELLQVIHEIARTLPESKRTDFLNQINLNAGNINRTEKTVIELKKEYEKCSHYLAEIEKGEVYLREVYNDEYDDWYNSSVEEILYEDPDGIGDMIQAVCKLIHSCVDAGEYKEAFRTGRRLFMQEILTDDEYMTGPLEVEDFICCNELDIDLKKIVLDTLYACYQVKKEAERADIMYEIWSNSGIHDLKLEDVMQHGDGGLQGFDQFLPEWIAYLGKKNSALAERLFLEAVSLTGDIAVKFENAKKYVKLHPGMYKEILNDSTISAKNAVIIGEDGMKRIARNLCVRSDVALQTAEFALVEGKDAEFMEWCYVEAFASRTNAVNYLRAFFNSTDKEKCNKKLELIVGQYNCRKNSACNNGNAGLPELAENIPEKNMLYVIQFLDGQFMEVLRKGVSEKSSLGWTGTFMKEGLALFLLYLHDGKELQQGSRSMLELTKHAFEFRLEEYKKGQNIKVEKTENEYFYELFLNWKDTTKIENSDRKKILDHIDNLMKKRVEAIMGANRRNYYGECAAYIAAIGEVKEKLGEKNAKQIYMSHYADMYTRRSAFKSELKSYGWIKR
;
A
#
# COMPACT_ATOMS: atom_id res chain seq x y z
N MET A 1 8.09 -15.09 -17.22
CA MET A 1 9.54 -15.29 -17.50
C MET A 1 10.18 -13.92 -17.38
N ASN A 2 11.13 -13.74 -16.48
CA ASN A 2 11.84 -12.47 -16.34
C ASN A 2 12.84 -12.27 -17.49
N LEU A 3 13.39 -11.06 -17.66
CA LEU A 3 14.31 -10.76 -18.76
C LEU A 3 15.51 -11.70 -18.83
N THR A 4 16.21 -11.93 -17.71
CA THR A 4 17.39 -12.81 -17.66
C THR A 4 17.07 -14.24 -18.12
N SER A 5 15.99 -14.83 -17.62
CA SER A 5 15.55 -16.17 -18.02
C SER A 5 15.09 -16.23 -19.49
N PHE A 6 14.49 -15.14 -19.99
CA PHE A 6 14.14 -15.02 -21.40
C PHE A 6 15.38 -14.96 -22.29
N LEU A 7 16.33 -14.06 -22.00
CA LEU A 7 17.58 -13.92 -22.76
C LEU A 7 18.37 -15.23 -22.77
N ASN A 8 18.58 -15.85 -21.61
CA ASN A 8 19.27 -17.15 -21.52
C ASN A 8 18.58 -18.23 -22.35
N LYS A 9 17.23 -18.25 -22.39
CA LYS A 9 16.49 -19.21 -23.20
C LYS A 9 16.56 -18.91 -24.69
N VAL A 10 16.56 -17.63 -25.08
CA VAL A 10 16.82 -17.20 -26.45
C VAL A 10 18.20 -17.69 -26.87
N ASP A 11 19.23 -17.39 -26.09
CA ASP A 11 20.63 -17.77 -26.35
C ASP A 11 20.78 -19.29 -26.53
N GLN A 12 20.30 -20.09 -25.58
CA GLN A 12 20.28 -21.56 -25.67
C GLN A 12 19.48 -22.09 -26.87
N THR A 13 18.48 -21.34 -27.33
CA THR A 13 17.69 -21.72 -28.49
C THR A 13 18.46 -21.42 -29.76
N ILE A 14 18.97 -20.20 -29.93
CA ILE A 14 19.68 -19.75 -31.13
C ILE A 14 21.03 -20.45 -31.33
N GLU A 15 21.70 -20.90 -30.25
CA GLU A 15 22.92 -21.71 -30.33
C GLU A 15 22.74 -23.02 -31.13
N LYS A 16 21.50 -23.48 -31.28
CA LYS A 16 21.16 -24.70 -32.03
C LYS A 16 20.96 -24.43 -33.52
N TYR A 17 20.88 -23.17 -33.93
CA TYR A 17 20.54 -22.76 -35.30
C TYR A 17 21.81 -22.39 -36.08
N GLY A 18 21.83 -22.76 -37.36
CA GLY A 18 22.82 -22.28 -38.31
C GLY A 18 22.55 -20.84 -38.76
N ARG A 19 23.54 -20.21 -39.40
CA ARG A 19 23.45 -18.84 -39.93
C ARG A 19 22.23 -18.62 -40.83
N GLU A 20 21.93 -19.55 -41.74
CA GLU A 20 20.79 -19.43 -42.67
C GLU A 20 19.46 -19.46 -41.94
N GLU A 21 19.32 -20.32 -40.93
CA GLU A 21 18.09 -20.43 -40.16
C GLU A 21 17.88 -19.16 -39.30
N LEU A 22 18.95 -18.58 -38.75
CA LEU A 22 18.88 -17.30 -38.04
C LEU A 22 18.50 -16.13 -38.97
N LEU A 23 19.04 -16.10 -40.20
CA LEU A 23 18.62 -15.11 -41.21
C LEU A 23 17.13 -15.26 -41.56
N GLN A 24 16.64 -16.51 -41.62
CA GLN A 24 15.22 -16.78 -41.87
C GLN A 24 14.35 -16.30 -40.71
N VAL A 25 14.78 -16.47 -39.45
CA VAL A 25 14.09 -15.92 -38.27
C VAL A 25 13.98 -14.39 -38.35
N ILE A 26 15.08 -13.70 -38.65
CA ILE A 26 15.10 -12.24 -38.82
C ILE A 26 14.15 -11.81 -39.95
N HIS A 27 14.16 -12.52 -41.07
CA HIS A 27 13.28 -12.25 -42.20
C HIS A 27 11.80 -12.43 -41.84
N GLU A 28 11.43 -13.48 -41.10
CA GLU A 28 10.05 -13.69 -40.66
C GLU A 28 9.57 -12.63 -39.66
N ILE A 29 10.45 -12.16 -38.76
CA ILE A 29 10.17 -11.02 -37.88
C ILE A 29 9.91 -9.76 -38.73
N ALA A 30 10.80 -9.45 -39.68
CA ALA A 30 10.67 -8.31 -40.57
C ALA A 30 9.37 -8.34 -41.40
N ARG A 31 8.99 -9.52 -41.91
CA ARG A 31 7.79 -9.73 -42.74
C ARG A 31 6.49 -9.43 -41.99
N THR A 32 6.47 -9.66 -40.68
CA THR A 32 5.28 -9.50 -39.82
C THR A 32 5.24 -8.16 -39.07
N LEU A 33 6.25 -7.31 -39.26
CA LEU A 33 6.41 -6.07 -38.52
C LEU A 33 5.39 -4.98 -38.99
N PRO A 34 4.69 -4.30 -38.06
CA PRO A 34 3.86 -3.15 -38.37
C PRO A 34 4.65 -2.02 -39.04
N GLU A 35 4.03 -1.29 -39.96
CA GLU A 35 4.70 -0.24 -40.75
C GLU A 35 5.39 0.82 -39.87
N SER A 36 4.77 1.21 -38.75
CA SER A 36 5.32 2.18 -37.80
C SER A 36 6.64 1.76 -37.14
N LYS A 37 6.98 0.46 -37.13
CA LYS A 37 8.20 -0.05 -36.47
C LYS A 37 9.30 -0.45 -37.46
N ARG A 38 9.05 -0.38 -38.77
CA ARG A 38 9.99 -0.90 -39.79
C ARG A 38 11.29 -0.11 -39.85
N THR A 39 11.21 1.21 -39.71
CA THR A 39 12.39 2.08 -39.69
C THR A 39 13.29 1.75 -38.49
N ASP A 40 12.70 1.59 -37.30
CA ASP A 40 13.44 1.23 -36.08
C ASP A 40 14.12 -0.14 -36.21
N PHE A 41 13.41 -1.12 -36.77
CA PHE A 41 13.97 -2.46 -36.99
C PHE A 41 15.14 -2.44 -37.98
N LEU A 42 15.06 -1.66 -39.06
CA LEU A 42 16.19 -1.47 -39.98
C LEU A 42 17.37 -0.78 -39.30
N ASN A 43 17.10 0.23 -38.46
CA ASN A 43 18.14 0.91 -37.69
C ASN A 43 18.85 -0.06 -36.73
N GLN A 44 18.12 -0.94 -36.03
CA GLN A 44 18.70 -1.96 -35.15
C GLN A 44 19.62 -2.94 -35.89
N ILE A 45 19.23 -3.39 -37.10
CA ILE A 45 20.10 -4.25 -37.93
C ILE A 45 21.37 -3.50 -38.34
N ASN A 46 21.24 -2.22 -38.70
CA ASN A 46 22.37 -1.40 -39.14
C ASN A 46 23.32 -1.03 -38.00
N LEU A 47 22.80 -0.77 -36.78
CA LEU A 47 23.59 -0.53 -35.57
C LEU A 47 24.47 -1.74 -35.23
N ASN A 48 23.91 -2.94 -35.26
CA ASN A 48 24.65 -4.18 -35.03
C ASN A 48 25.65 -4.51 -36.15
N ALA A 49 25.45 -3.99 -37.36
CA ALA A 49 26.34 -4.17 -38.50
C ALA A 49 27.48 -3.13 -38.59
N GLY A 50 27.43 -2.06 -37.79
CA GLY A 50 28.23 -0.86 -38.03
C GLY A 50 28.75 -0.18 -36.77
N ASN A 51 29.85 -0.69 -36.23
CA ASN A 51 30.74 0.09 -35.35
C ASN A 51 31.59 1.12 -36.16
N ILE A 52 31.05 1.67 -37.25
CA ILE A 52 31.83 2.26 -38.35
C ILE A 52 31.25 3.63 -38.74
N ASN A 53 31.67 4.66 -38.00
CA ASN A 53 32.23 5.94 -38.50
C ASN A 53 32.16 7.00 -37.38
N ARG A 54 33.00 6.84 -36.36
CA ARG A 54 33.31 7.94 -35.43
C ARG A 54 34.11 8.99 -36.20
N THR A 55 33.49 10.10 -36.57
CA THR A 55 34.24 11.25 -37.09
C THR A 55 34.91 11.97 -35.92
N GLU A 56 36.24 12.16 -35.97
CA GLU A 56 37.00 12.98 -34.98
C GLU A 56 36.35 14.34 -34.69
N LYS A 57 35.60 14.86 -35.67
CA LYS A 57 34.82 16.10 -35.57
C LYS A 57 33.77 16.08 -34.44
N THR A 58 33.07 14.95 -34.25
CA THR A 58 32.02 14.77 -33.22
C THR A 58 32.59 14.80 -31.80
N VAL A 59 33.78 14.21 -31.60
CA VAL A 59 34.46 14.17 -30.29
C VAL A 59 34.96 15.56 -29.87
N ILE A 60 35.44 16.37 -30.83
CA ILE A 60 35.89 17.74 -30.55
C ILE A 60 34.71 18.64 -30.19
N GLU A 61 33.57 18.49 -30.88
CA GLU A 61 32.35 19.24 -30.60
C GLU A 61 31.80 18.91 -29.20
N LEU A 62 31.71 17.62 -28.85
CA LEU A 62 31.29 17.17 -27.51
C LEU A 62 32.17 17.71 -26.39
N LYS A 63 33.50 17.81 -26.60
CA LYS A 63 34.41 18.39 -25.60
C LYS A 63 34.11 19.87 -25.31
N LYS A 64 33.80 20.66 -26.34
CA LYS A 64 33.43 22.07 -26.15
C LYS A 64 32.10 22.21 -25.43
N GLU A 65 31.13 21.37 -25.78
CA GLU A 65 29.84 21.33 -25.08
C GLU A 65 29.99 20.89 -23.63
N TYR A 66 30.90 19.93 -23.35
CA TYR A 66 31.24 19.52 -21.99
C TYR A 66 31.83 20.65 -21.16
N GLU A 67 32.77 21.42 -21.70
CA GLU A 67 33.33 22.60 -21.00
C GLU A 67 32.24 23.63 -20.69
N LYS A 68 31.35 23.89 -21.66
CA LYS A 68 30.21 24.81 -21.51
C LYS A 68 29.23 24.33 -20.42
N CYS A 69 28.77 23.08 -20.49
CA CYS A 69 27.83 22.53 -19.52
C CYS A 69 28.45 22.38 -18.13
N SER A 70 29.76 22.11 -18.06
CA SER A 70 30.50 22.09 -16.78
C SER A 70 30.51 23.46 -16.11
N HIS A 71 30.55 24.54 -16.90
CA HIS A 71 30.45 25.90 -16.39
C HIS A 71 29.05 26.19 -15.86
N TYR A 72 28.00 25.86 -16.61
CA TYR A 72 26.61 26.00 -16.17
C TYR A 72 26.34 25.30 -14.83
N LEU A 73 26.72 24.03 -14.70
CA LEU A 73 26.58 23.32 -13.42
C LEU A 73 27.35 24.02 -12.29
N ALA A 74 28.53 24.58 -12.57
CA ALA A 74 29.29 25.31 -11.56
C ALA A 74 28.67 26.67 -11.16
N GLU A 75 27.96 27.34 -12.07
CA GLU A 75 27.20 28.57 -11.76
C GLU A 75 26.02 28.24 -10.83
N ILE A 76 25.28 27.17 -11.14
CA ILE A 76 24.16 26.68 -10.31
C ILE A 76 24.68 26.21 -8.94
N GLU A 77 25.73 25.37 -8.88
CA GLU A 77 26.34 24.86 -7.62
C GLU A 77 26.76 25.96 -6.64
N LYS A 78 27.14 27.13 -7.15
CA LYS A 78 27.58 28.25 -6.30
C LYS A 78 26.45 29.21 -5.95
N GLY A 79 25.26 29.06 -6.52
CA GLY A 79 24.19 30.04 -6.40
C GLY A 79 24.48 31.34 -7.14
N GLU A 80 25.31 31.32 -8.19
CA GLU A 80 25.53 32.49 -9.05
C GLU A 80 24.28 32.80 -9.90
N VAL A 81 23.44 31.77 -10.11
CA VAL A 81 22.09 31.83 -10.69
C VAL A 81 21.09 31.23 -9.69
N TYR A 82 19.86 31.73 -9.68
CA TYR A 82 18.82 31.28 -8.74
C TYR A 82 17.41 31.45 -9.31
N LEU A 83 16.47 30.68 -8.74
CA LEU A 83 15.04 30.88 -8.97
C LEU A 83 14.48 32.00 -8.11
N ARG A 84 13.53 32.76 -8.64
CA ARG A 84 12.77 33.74 -7.84
C ARG A 84 11.49 33.11 -7.32
N GLU A 85 11.25 33.24 -6.02
CA GLU A 85 10.01 32.79 -5.39
C GLU A 85 8.91 33.85 -5.56
N VAL A 86 7.71 33.42 -5.95
CA VAL A 86 6.53 34.29 -6.13
C VAL A 86 5.35 33.69 -5.39
N TYR A 87 4.72 34.49 -4.53
CA TYR A 87 3.51 34.06 -3.83
C TYR A 87 2.36 33.81 -4.81
N ASN A 88 1.69 32.66 -4.69
CA ASN A 88 0.52 32.37 -5.49
C ASN A 88 -0.73 33.00 -4.88
N ASP A 89 -1.21 34.10 -5.48
CA ASP A 89 -2.43 34.78 -5.04
C ASP A 89 -3.70 33.90 -5.10
N GLU A 90 -3.68 32.76 -5.82
CA GLU A 90 -4.79 31.79 -5.87
C GLU A 90 -4.79 30.80 -4.70
N TYR A 91 -3.71 30.73 -3.93
CA TYR A 91 -3.59 29.87 -2.76
C TYR A 91 -4.43 30.40 -1.60
N ASP A 92 -5.22 29.52 -1.00
CA ASP A 92 -6.03 29.83 0.18
C ASP A 92 -6.16 28.58 1.04
N ASP A 93 -5.61 28.61 2.26
CA ASP A 93 -5.62 27.49 3.23
C ASP A 93 -7.03 26.90 3.50
N TRP A 94 -8.09 27.67 3.28
CA TRP A 94 -9.47 27.31 3.61
C TRP A 94 -10.26 26.84 2.39
N TYR A 95 -10.02 27.45 1.23
CA TYR A 95 -10.85 27.25 0.04
C TYR A 95 -10.10 26.60 -1.13
N ASN A 96 -8.78 26.72 -1.19
CA ASN A 96 -7.98 26.26 -2.31
C ASN A 96 -6.55 25.85 -1.89
N SER A 97 -6.44 24.98 -0.88
CA SER A 97 -5.14 24.45 -0.43
C SER A 97 -4.54 23.39 -1.36
N SER A 98 -5.17 23.17 -2.53
CA SER A 98 -4.70 22.21 -3.54
C SER A 98 -3.84 22.84 -4.64
N VAL A 99 -3.77 24.16 -4.72
CA VAL A 99 -2.78 24.85 -5.58
C VAL A 99 -1.49 25.07 -4.79
N GLU A 100 -0.37 25.24 -5.47
CA GLU A 100 0.90 25.52 -4.80
C GLU A 100 0.87 26.90 -4.15
N GLU A 101 1.39 27.02 -2.92
CA GLU A 101 1.48 28.29 -2.19
C GLU A 101 2.52 29.24 -2.83
N ILE A 102 3.62 28.66 -3.31
CA ILE A 102 4.74 29.38 -3.91
C ILE A 102 4.94 28.88 -5.34
N LEU A 103 5.10 29.82 -6.26
CA LEU A 103 5.50 29.60 -7.65
C LEU A 103 6.97 30.03 -7.81
N TYR A 104 7.61 29.51 -8.85
CA TYR A 104 9.00 29.82 -9.16
C TYR A 104 9.09 30.46 -10.55
N GLU A 105 9.87 31.54 -10.65
CA GLU A 105 10.27 32.16 -11.91
C GLU A 105 11.77 31.90 -12.16
N ASP A 106 12.15 31.61 -13.40
CA ASP A 106 13.55 31.41 -13.83
C ASP A 106 14.11 32.65 -14.55
N PRO A 107 14.60 33.68 -13.83
CA PRO A 107 15.14 34.89 -14.45
C PRO A 107 16.50 34.67 -15.13
N ASP A 108 17.26 33.66 -14.69
CA ASP A 108 18.64 33.42 -15.11
C ASP A 108 18.76 32.33 -16.20
N GLY A 109 17.66 31.69 -16.57
CA GLY A 109 17.61 30.67 -17.62
C GLY A 109 18.22 29.33 -17.20
N ILE A 110 18.09 28.96 -15.92
CA ILE A 110 18.52 27.68 -15.35
C ILE A 110 17.87 26.51 -16.10
N GLY A 111 16.60 26.62 -16.50
CA GLY A 111 15.91 25.59 -17.28
C GLY A 111 16.63 25.28 -18.60
N ASP A 112 17.04 26.32 -19.34
CA ASP A 112 17.81 26.17 -20.59
C ASP A 112 19.20 25.57 -20.33
N MET A 113 19.84 25.93 -19.21
CA MET A 113 21.12 25.37 -18.79
C MET A 113 21.01 23.86 -18.53
N ILE A 114 20.02 23.45 -17.73
CA ILE A 114 19.72 22.04 -17.44
C ILE A 114 19.38 21.29 -18.73
N GLN A 115 18.60 21.90 -19.64
CA GLN A 115 18.28 21.27 -20.91
C GLN A 115 19.52 21.03 -21.78
N ALA A 116 20.46 21.97 -21.81
CA ALA A 116 21.73 21.78 -22.50
C ALA A 116 22.57 20.65 -21.87
N VAL A 117 22.61 20.58 -20.54
CA VAL A 117 23.29 19.52 -19.79
C VAL A 117 22.69 18.14 -20.13
N CYS A 118 21.36 18.00 -20.11
CA CYS A 118 20.67 16.77 -20.48
C CYS A 118 20.97 16.33 -21.92
N LYS A 119 20.93 17.27 -22.87
CA LYS A 119 21.28 17.00 -24.29
C LYS A 119 22.73 16.50 -24.44
N LEU A 120 23.66 17.08 -23.69
CA LEU A 120 25.05 16.65 -23.67
C LEU A 120 25.19 15.23 -23.12
N ILE A 121 24.52 14.90 -22.02
CA ILE A 121 24.57 13.55 -21.42
C ILE A 121 24.13 12.52 -22.45
N HIS A 122 22.98 12.73 -23.09
CA HIS A 122 22.47 11.83 -24.11
C HIS A 122 23.42 11.69 -25.29
N SER A 123 23.93 12.81 -25.82
CA SER A 123 24.87 12.82 -26.94
C SER A 123 26.19 12.11 -26.61
N CYS A 124 26.67 12.21 -25.37
CA CYS A 124 27.85 11.47 -24.91
C CYS A 124 27.58 9.96 -24.88
N VAL A 125 26.41 9.50 -24.43
CA VAL A 125 26.05 8.07 -24.43
C VAL A 125 25.95 7.53 -25.85
N ASP A 126 25.26 8.22 -26.75
CA ASP A 126 25.16 7.85 -28.18
C ASP A 126 26.55 7.78 -28.86
N ALA A 127 27.50 8.62 -28.42
CA ALA A 127 28.88 8.60 -28.93
C ALA A 127 29.77 7.55 -28.25
N GLY A 128 29.30 6.89 -27.18
CA GLY A 128 30.09 5.97 -26.36
C GLY A 128 31.11 6.65 -25.43
N GLU A 129 30.99 7.97 -25.21
CA GLU A 129 31.80 8.78 -24.30
C GLU A 129 31.26 8.71 -22.86
N TYR A 130 31.13 7.47 -22.35
CA TYR A 130 30.47 7.18 -21.07
C TYR A 130 31.10 7.90 -19.87
N LYS A 131 32.39 8.21 -19.91
CA LYS A 131 33.07 8.88 -18.79
C LYS A 131 32.55 10.29 -18.56
N GLU A 132 32.35 11.04 -19.63
CA GLU A 132 31.86 12.42 -19.53
C GLU A 132 30.34 12.44 -19.32
N ALA A 133 29.59 11.51 -19.92
CA ALA A 133 28.17 11.29 -19.61
C ALA A 133 27.95 11.03 -18.11
N PHE A 134 28.68 10.06 -17.54
CA PHE A 134 28.59 9.71 -16.12
C PHE A 134 28.92 10.89 -15.20
N ARG A 135 30.01 11.61 -15.47
CA ARG A 135 30.43 12.75 -14.64
C ARG A 135 29.39 13.87 -14.65
N THR A 136 28.90 14.20 -15.84
CA THR A 136 27.92 15.27 -16.05
C THR A 136 26.60 14.90 -15.40
N GLY A 137 26.09 13.69 -15.68
CA GLY A 137 24.83 13.21 -15.13
C GLY A 137 24.85 13.05 -13.62
N ARG A 138 25.93 12.48 -13.04
CA ARG A 138 26.04 12.40 -11.58
C ARG A 138 26.07 13.79 -10.92
N ARG A 139 26.73 14.78 -11.51
CA ARG A 139 26.69 16.16 -10.99
C ARG A 139 25.27 16.74 -11.08
N LEU A 140 24.60 16.56 -12.22
CA LEU A 140 23.23 17.03 -12.42
C LEU A 140 22.26 16.49 -11.36
N PHE A 141 22.27 15.18 -11.09
CA PHE A 141 21.35 14.59 -10.09
C PHE A 141 21.74 14.89 -8.64
N MET A 142 22.96 15.37 -8.38
CA MET A 142 23.37 15.82 -7.04
C MET A 142 23.25 17.34 -6.89
N GLN A 143 22.68 18.02 -7.89
CA GLN A 143 22.55 19.46 -7.95
C GLN A 143 21.38 19.93 -7.08
N GLU A 144 21.66 20.84 -6.16
CA GLU A 144 20.66 21.69 -5.53
C GLU A 144 20.55 23.00 -6.32
N ILE A 145 19.32 23.42 -6.61
CA ILE A 145 19.02 24.67 -7.31
C ILE A 145 18.51 25.67 -6.28
N LEU A 146 19.26 26.75 -6.06
CA LEU A 146 18.92 27.73 -5.04
C LEU A 146 17.80 28.65 -5.50
N THR A 147 17.03 29.14 -4.53
CA THR A 147 16.05 30.21 -4.71
C THR A 147 16.59 31.51 -4.10
N ASP A 148 15.91 32.64 -4.33
CA ASP A 148 16.20 33.90 -3.62
C ASP A 148 15.77 33.90 -2.14
N ASP A 149 15.20 32.78 -1.67
CA ASP A 149 14.90 32.47 -0.27
C ASP A 149 13.96 33.51 0.39
N GLU A 150 13.12 34.19 -0.39
CA GLU A 150 12.21 35.22 0.10
C GLU A 150 11.14 34.63 1.05
N TYR A 151 10.67 33.42 0.76
CA TYR A 151 9.66 32.65 1.50
C TYR A 151 10.21 31.38 2.15
N MET A 152 11.55 31.22 2.22
CA MET A 152 12.22 30.15 2.96
C MET A 152 11.86 28.73 2.48
N THR A 153 11.62 28.54 1.18
CA THR A 153 11.21 27.23 0.64
C THR A 153 12.36 26.22 0.59
N GLY A 154 13.61 26.70 0.64
CA GLY A 154 14.80 25.87 0.52
C GLY A 154 15.19 25.58 -0.93
N PRO A 155 16.31 24.88 -1.15
CA PRO A 155 16.73 24.53 -2.50
C PRO A 155 15.80 23.49 -3.15
N LEU A 156 15.68 23.57 -4.46
CA LEU A 156 14.94 22.61 -5.29
C LEU A 156 15.88 21.57 -5.91
N GLU A 157 15.34 20.39 -6.20
CA GLU A 157 16.00 19.35 -6.98
C GLU A 157 15.62 19.46 -8.47
N VAL A 158 16.33 18.74 -9.35
CA VAL A 158 16.05 18.75 -10.80
C VAL A 158 14.64 18.25 -11.12
N GLU A 159 14.07 17.38 -10.28
CA GLU A 159 12.70 16.89 -10.48
C GLU A 159 11.62 17.96 -10.26
N ASP A 160 11.85 18.88 -9.32
CA ASP A 160 10.90 19.97 -9.00
C ASP A 160 10.74 20.92 -10.19
N PHE A 161 11.79 21.09 -10.99
CA PHE A 161 11.80 21.88 -12.22
C PHE A 161 10.88 21.33 -13.32
N ILE A 162 10.66 20.01 -13.34
CA ILE A 162 9.74 19.38 -14.30
C ILE A 162 8.29 19.60 -13.86
N CYS A 163 8.03 19.52 -12.55
CA CYS A 163 6.72 19.81 -11.97
C CYS A 163 6.28 21.26 -12.23
N CYS A 164 7.23 22.20 -12.31
CA CYS A 164 7.00 23.60 -12.70
C CYS A 164 6.78 23.80 -14.22
N ASN A 165 6.83 22.72 -15.02
CA ASN A 165 6.55 22.70 -16.47
C ASN A 165 7.55 23.49 -17.34
N GLU A 166 8.77 23.70 -16.85
CA GLU A 166 9.80 24.51 -17.51
C GLU A 166 10.78 23.70 -18.38
N LEU A 167 10.73 22.36 -18.32
CA LEU A 167 11.64 21.47 -19.04
C LEU A 167 10.91 20.55 -20.03
N ASP A 168 11.20 20.70 -21.32
CA ASP A 168 10.83 19.71 -22.35
C ASP A 168 11.93 18.64 -22.48
N ILE A 169 11.98 17.72 -21.49
CA ILE A 169 13.00 16.66 -21.39
C ILE A 169 12.37 15.36 -20.88
N ASP A 170 12.77 14.25 -21.48
CA ASP A 170 12.53 12.92 -20.92
C ASP A 170 13.57 12.61 -19.82
N LEU A 171 13.27 13.02 -18.58
CA LEU A 171 14.18 12.83 -17.45
C LEU A 171 14.50 11.35 -17.21
N LYS A 172 13.52 10.46 -17.40
CA LYS A 172 13.72 9.01 -17.26
C LYS A 172 14.82 8.53 -18.21
N LYS A 173 14.84 9.01 -19.45
CA LYS A 173 15.91 8.72 -20.41
C LYS A 173 17.27 9.24 -19.96
N ILE A 174 17.34 10.44 -19.38
CA ILE A 174 18.62 11.00 -18.89
C ILE A 174 19.16 10.24 -17.68
N VAL A 175 18.27 9.80 -16.77
CA VAL A 175 18.65 8.93 -15.65
C VAL A 175 19.20 7.61 -16.17
N LEU A 176 18.53 7.00 -17.17
CA LEU A 176 18.99 5.77 -17.82
C LEU A 176 20.35 5.93 -18.50
N ASP A 177 20.56 7.00 -19.26
CA ASP A 177 21.83 7.36 -19.87
C ASP A 177 22.94 7.46 -18.81
N THR A 178 22.65 8.10 -17.69
CA THR A 178 23.60 8.30 -16.59
C THR A 178 23.92 7.00 -15.86
N LEU A 179 22.91 6.17 -15.56
CA LEU A 179 23.09 4.87 -14.92
C LEU A 179 23.84 3.88 -15.81
N TYR A 180 23.52 3.86 -17.12
CA TYR A 180 24.24 3.05 -18.10
C TYR A 180 25.70 3.50 -18.21
N ALA A 181 25.95 4.80 -18.35
CA ALA A 181 27.30 5.35 -18.35
C ALA A 181 28.07 5.03 -17.06
N CYS A 182 27.42 5.13 -15.89
CA CYS A 182 27.98 4.71 -14.60
C CYS A 182 28.42 3.24 -14.64
N TYR A 183 27.55 2.36 -15.14
CA TYR A 183 27.83 0.93 -15.26
C TYR A 183 29.07 0.66 -16.13
N GLN A 184 29.18 1.34 -17.28
CA GLN A 184 30.30 1.19 -18.22
C GLN A 184 31.65 1.69 -17.65
N VAL A 185 31.61 2.73 -16.81
CA VAL A 185 32.82 3.41 -16.31
C VAL A 185 33.32 2.83 -14.99
N LYS A 186 32.40 2.44 -14.10
CA LYS A 186 32.72 2.07 -12.72
C LYS A 186 33.01 0.58 -12.57
N LYS A 187 33.98 0.29 -11.70
CA LYS A 187 34.35 -1.07 -11.30
C LYS A 187 33.35 -1.62 -10.30
N GLU A 188 33.25 -2.94 -10.26
CA GLU A 188 32.36 -3.74 -9.38
C GLU A 188 32.26 -3.17 -7.96
N ALA A 189 33.41 -2.94 -7.28
CA ALA A 189 33.44 -2.50 -5.88
C ALA A 189 32.75 -1.15 -5.56
N GLU A 190 32.66 -0.21 -6.51
CA GLU A 190 32.04 1.11 -6.32
C GLU A 190 30.70 1.25 -7.05
N ARG A 191 30.42 0.36 -8.01
CA ARG A 191 29.33 0.53 -8.98
C ARG A 191 27.96 0.58 -8.30
N ALA A 192 27.70 -0.36 -7.39
CA ALA A 192 26.42 -0.43 -6.68
C ALA A 192 26.11 0.86 -5.91
N ASP A 193 27.07 1.38 -5.15
CA ASP A 193 26.86 2.55 -4.29
C ASP A 193 26.53 3.80 -5.10
N ILE A 194 27.30 4.04 -6.17
CA ILE A 194 27.12 5.21 -7.02
C ILE A 194 25.82 5.11 -7.84
N MET A 195 25.49 3.92 -8.35
CA MET A 195 24.21 3.74 -9.04
C MET A 195 23.03 3.99 -8.09
N TYR A 196 23.08 3.47 -6.87
CA TYR A 196 22.03 3.70 -5.88
C TYR A 196 21.88 5.18 -5.52
N GLU A 197 22.99 5.92 -5.39
CA GLU A 197 22.99 7.37 -5.19
C GLU A 197 22.28 8.09 -6.36
N ILE A 198 22.61 7.78 -7.61
CA ILE A 198 21.95 8.37 -8.78
C ILE A 198 20.45 8.07 -8.76
N TRP A 199 20.05 6.82 -8.49
CA TRP A 199 18.63 6.48 -8.35
C TRP A 199 17.93 7.28 -7.25
N SER A 200 18.60 7.48 -6.12
CA SER A 200 18.01 8.14 -4.95
C SER A 200 17.70 9.62 -5.18
N ASN A 201 18.48 10.29 -6.04
CA ASN A 201 18.30 11.72 -6.36
C ASN A 201 17.73 11.93 -7.77
N SER A 202 17.16 10.90 -8.38
CA SER A 202 16.64 10.98 -9.74
C SER A 202 15.21 11.53 -9.83
N GLY A 203 14.47 11.52 -8.73
CA GLY A 203 13.02 11.76 -8.70
C GLY A 203 12.14 10.67 -9.35
N ILE A 204 12.75 9.71 -10.07
CA ILE A 204 11.99 8.68 -10.80
C ILE A 204 11.77 7.45 -9.92
N HIS A 205 10.63 7.41 -9.24
CA HIS A 205 10.32 6.34 -8.29
C HIS A 205 10.06 4.96 -8.92
N ASP A 206 9.66 4.87 -10.20
CA ASP A 206 9.29 3.62 -10.87
C ASP A 206 10.44 2.97 -11.68
N LEU A 207 11.62 3.59 -11.71
CA LEU A 207 12.76 3.16 -12.54
C LEU A 207 13.38 1.85 -12.06
N LYS A 208 13.49 0.86 -12.95
CA LYS A 208 13.93 -0.50 -12.67
C LYS A 208 15.37 -0.78 -13.10
N LEU A 209 16.01 -1.78 -12.51
CA LEU A 209 17.29 -2.29 -13.02
C LEU A 209 17.10 -2.91 -14.41
N GLU A 210 15.97 -3.57 -14.65
CA GLU A 210 15.61 -4.10 -15.97
C GLU A 210 15.59 -3.01 -17.05
N ASP A 211 15.14 -1.78 -16.71
CA ASP A 211 15.16 -0.65 -17.64
C ASP A 211 16.61 -0.30 -18.04
N VAL A 212 17.55 -0.34 -17.09
CA VAL A 212 18.99 -0.13 -17.36
C VAL A 212 19.58 -1.27 -18.20
N MET A 213 19.13 -2.51 -17.97
CA MET A 213 19.57 -3.67 -18.77
C MET A 213 19.12 -3.58 -20.23
N GLN A 214 17.97 -2.96 -20.48
CA GLN A 214 17.39 -2.77 -21.81
C GLN A 214 17.86 -1.46 -22.47
N HIS A 215 18.64 -0.64 -21.76
CA HIS A 215 19.13 0.65 -22.24
C HIS A 215 20.53 0.56 -22.87
N GLY A 216 20.80 1.43 -23.84
CA GLY A 216 22.08 1.54 -24.55
C GLY A 216 22.32 0.50 -25.66
N ASP A 217 23.46 0.62 -26.33
CA ASP A 217 23.79 -0.15 -27.55
C ASP A 217 24.34 -1.56 -27.30
N GLY A 218 24.39 -2.00 -26.04
CA GLY A 218 24.89 -3.33 -25.68
C GLY A 218 24.53 -3.72 -24.25
N GLY A 219 24.37 -5.03 -24.02
CA GLY A 219 24.04 -5.58 -22.71
C GLY A 219 25.09 -5.22 -21.64
N LEU A 220 24.67 -5.26 -20.38
CA LEU A 220 25.53 -4.94 -19.23
C LEU A 220 26.63 -6.01 -19.07
N GLN A 221 27.86 -5.69 -19.45
CA GLN A 221 28.98 -6.64 -19.33
C GLN A 221 29.22 -7.03 -17.86
N GLY A 222 29.46 -8.31 -17.62
CA GLY A 222 29.69 -8.83 -16.27
C GLY A 222 28.46 -8.76 -15.35
N PHE A 223 27.25 -8.73 -15.91
CA PHE A 223 26.01 -8.66 -15.13
C PHE A 223 25.87 -9.83 -14.14
N ASP A 224 26.33 -11.03 -14.52
CA ASP A 224 26.30 -12.21 -13.65
C ASP A 224 27.13 -12.04 -12.37
N GLN A 225 28.24 -11.28 -12.42
CA GLN A 225 29.01 -10.92 -11.23
C GLN A 225 28.35 -9.76 -10.48
N PHE A 226 27.82 -8.78 -11.19
CA PHE A 226 27.23 -7.58 -10.60
C PHE A 226 25.94 -7.86 -9.83
N LEU A 227 25.04 -8.70 -10.35
CA LEU A 227 23.71 -8.91 -9.76
C LEU A 227 23.78 -9.41 -8.30
N PRO A 228 24.61 -10.40 -7.94
CA PRO A 228 24.81 -10.79 -6.53
C PRO A 228 25.36 -9.65 -5.64
N GLU A 229 26.25 -8.81 -6.17
CA GLU A 229 26.79 -7.65 -5.43
C GLU A 229 25.72 -6.60 -5.18
N TRP A 230 24.90 -6.33 -6.20
CA TRP A 230 23.78 -5.41 -6.13
C TRP A 230 22.74 -5.86 -5.11
N ILE A 231 22.34 -7.14 -5.15
CA ILE A 231 21.48 -7.75 -4.13
C ILE A 231 22.10 -7.60 -2.74
N ALA A 232 23.41 -7.83 -2.61
CA ALA A 232 24.07 -7.78 -1.32
C ALA A 232 24.23 -6.36 -0.76
N TYR A 233 24.35 -5.36 -1.63
CA TYR A 233 24.35 -3.94 -1.30
C TYR A 233 22.95 -3.51 -0.83
N LEU A 234 21.94 -3.75 -1.66
CA LEU A 234 20.55 -3.36 -1.38
C LEU A 234 20.00 -4.05 -0.14
N GLY A 235 20.31 -5.33 0.06
CA GLY A 235 19.85 -6.09 1.22
C GLY A 235 20.32 -5.56 2.58
N LYS A 236 21.25 -4.59 2.59
CA LYS A 236 21.76 -3.92 3.80
C LYS A 236 21.23 -2.49 3.96
N LYS A 237 20.41 -1.98 3.03
CA LYS A 237 19.87 -0.63 3.04
C LYS A 237 18.43 -0.64 3.54
N ASN A 238 18.04 0.43 4.22
CA ASN A 238 16.72 0.57 4.82
C ASN A 238 16.02 1.81 4.24
N SER A 239 15.41 1.66 3.07
CA SER A 239 14.67 2.71 2.36
C SER A 239 13.64 2.07 1.42
N ALA A 240 12.60 2.82 1.05
CA ALA A 240 11.56 2.32 0.15
C ALA A 240 12.12 2.00 -1.24
N LEU A 241 13.08 2.82 -1.69
CA LEU A 241 13.84 2.58 -2.91
C LEU A 241 14.65 1.29 -2.84
N ALA A 242 15.35 1.04 -1.72
CA ALA A 242 16.14 -0.17 -1.54
C ALA A 242 15.26 -1.42 -1.49
N GLU A 243 14.12 -1.38 -0.80
CA GLU A 243 13.10 -2.43 -0.82
C GLU A 243 12.71 -2.78 -2.26
N ARG A 244 12.26 -1.79 -3.03
CA ARG A 244 11.80 -1.99 -4.42
C ARG A 244 12.88 -2.60 -5.30
N LEU A 245 14.08 -2.01 -5.29
CA LEU A 245 15.20 -2.48 -6.10
C LEU A 245 15.71 -3.84 -5.64
N PHE A 246 15.63 -4.16 -4.34
CA PHE A 246 16.03 -5.46 -3.80
C PHE A 246 15.07 -6.57 -4.27
N LEU A 247 13.76 -6.32 -4.17
CA LEU A 247 12.73 -7.23 -4.66
C LEU A 247 12.93 -7.54 -6.15
N GLU A 248 13.18 -6.50 -6.94
CA GLU A 248 13.44 -6.64 -8.37
C GLU A 248 14.74 -7.41 -8.66
N ALA A 249 15.85 -7.03 -8.05
CA ALA A 249 17.16 -7.64 -8.28
C ALA A 249 17.17 -9.13 -7.93
N VAL A 250 16.59 -9.51 -6.79
CA VAL A 250 16.45 -10.93 -6.43
C VAL A 250 15.50 -11.65 -7.38
N SER A 251 14.46 -11.00 -7.87
CA SER A 251 13.55 -11.56 -8.87
C SER A 251 14.22 -11.85 -10.22
N LEU A 252 15.20 -11.02 -10.62
CA LEU A 252 16.00 -11.23 -11.84
C LEU A 252 16.86 -12.49 -11.81
N THR A 253 17.17 -13.04 -10.63
CA THR A 253 17.90 -14.32 -10.51
C THR A 253 17.13 -15.49 -11.10
N GLY A 254 15.79 -15.43 -11.15
CA GLY A 254 14.93 -16.44 -11.73
C GLY A 254 14.91 -17.81 -11.02
N ASP A 255 15.64 -17.97 -9.92
CA ASP A 255 15.76 -19.23 -9.17
C ASP A 255 15.14 -19.09 -7.78
N ILE A 256 14.07 -19.85 -7.51
CA ILE A 256 13.35 -19.87 -6.23
C ILE A 256 14.28 -20.19 -5.05
N ALA A 257 15.27 -21.08 -5.22
CA ALA A 257 16.21 -21.41 -4.16
C ALA A 257 17.10 -20.20 -3.82
N VAL A 258 17.57 -19.48 -4.84
CA VAL A 258 18.36 -18.25 -4.66
C VAL A 258 17.52 -17.14 -4.03
N LYS A 259 16.26 -16.98 -4.47
CA LYS A 259 15.32 -16.04 -3.83
C LYS A 259 15.15 -16.37 -2.34
N PHE A 260 14.95 -17.64 -2.01
CA PHE A 260 14.74 -18.08 -0.63
C PHE A 260 15.98 -17.90 0.26
N GLU A 261 17.19 -18.15 -0.25
CA GLU A 261 18.42 -17.83 0.49
C GLU A 261 18.54 -16.34 0.80
N ASN A 262 18.23 -15.47 -0.16
CA ASN A 262 18.24 -14.03 0.05
C ASN A 262 17.14 -13.58 1.03
N ALA A 263 15.93 -14.16 0.94
CA ALA A 263 14.85 -13.92 1.88
C ALA A 263 15.29 -14.21 3.32
N LYS A 264 15.93 -15.37 3.56
CA LYS A 264 16.45 -15.75 4.88
C LYS A 264 17.55 -14.80 5.36
N LYS A 265 18.47 -14.42 4.46
CA LYS A 265 19.64 -13.61 4.79
C LYS A 265 19.25 -12.17 5.17
N TYR A 266 18.27 -11.60 4.48
CA TYR A 266 17.90 -10.19 4.60
C TYR A 266 16.54 -9.93 5.25
N VAL A 267 15.89 -10.96 5.81
CA VAL A 267 14.54 -10.91 6.43
C VAL A 267 14.30 -9.75 7.41
N LYS A 268 15.34 -9.24 8.06
CA LYS A 268 15.21 -8.13 9.02
C LYS A 268 14.87 -6.80 8.35
N LEU A 269 15.40 -6.57 7.16
CA LEU A 269 15.19 -5.34 6.39
C LEU A 269 14.19 -5.58 5.25
N HIS A 270 14.20 -6.78 4.65
CA HIS A 270 13.36 -7.13 3.50
C HIS A 270 12.51 -8.39 3.71
N PRO A 271 11.60 -8.41 4.71
CA PRO A 271 10.70 -9.54 4.92
C PRO A 271 9.70 -9.75 3.77
N GLY A 272 9.43 -8.74 2.94
CA GLY A 272 8.55 -8.81 1.78
C GLY A 272 8.99 -9.84 0.74
N MET A 273 10.27 -10.23 0.72
CA MET A 273 10.79 -11.26 -0.17
C MET A 273 10.05 -12.61 -0.01
N TYR A 274 9.62 -12.97 1.20
CA TYR A 274 8.83 -14.19 1.40
C TYR A 274 7.50 -14.14 0.65
N LYS A 275 6.82 -13.00 0.73
CA LYS A 275 5.55 -12.75 0.03
C LYS A 275 5.75 -12.78 -1.48
N GLU A 276 6.84 -12.20 -1.97
CA GLU A 276 7.18 -12.20 -3.40
C GLU A 276 7.40 -13.63 -3.92
N ILE A 277 8.12 -14.47 -3.17
CA ILE A 277 8.33 -15.88 -3.53
C ILE A 277 7.00 -16.66 -3.54
N LEU A 278 6.13 -16.41 -2.57
CA LEU A 278 4.81 -17.08 -2.49
C LEU A 278 3.85 -16.64 -3.60
N ASN A 279 4.05 -15.45 -4.19
CA ASN A 279 3.30 -14.98 -5.35
C ASN A 279 3.84 -15.55 -6.68
N ASP A 280 5.00 -16.22 -6.68
CA ASP A 280 5.61 -16.75 -7.89
C ASP A 280 4.80 -17.95 -8.41
N SER A 281 4.12 -17.77 -9.54
CA SER A 281 3.29 -18.82 -10.17
C SER A 281 4.02 -20.12 -10.53
N THR A 282 5.36 -20.13 -10.51
CA THR A 282 6.17 -21.30 -10.84
C THR A 282 6.49 -22.18 -9.62
N ILE A 283 6.21 -21.71 -8.39
CA ILE A 283 6.47 -22.47 -7.17
C ILE A 283 5.49 -23.65 -7.04
N SER A 284 6.01 -24.81 -6.62
CA SER A 284 5.13 -25.91 -6.22
C SER A 284 4.51 -25.64 -4.86
N ALA A 285 3.27 -26.10 -4.64
CA ALA A 285 2.59 -25.90 -3.36
C ALA A 285 3.40 -26.47 -2.18
N LYS A 286 4.04 -27.64 -2.34
CA LYS A 286 4.98 -28.20 -1.37
C LYS A 286 6.11 -27.24 -0.98
N ASN A 287 6.78 -26.64 -1.95
CA ASN A 287 7.88 -25.70 -1.69
C ASN A 287 7.36 -24.40 -1.08
N ALA A 288 6.20 -23.92 -1.53
CA ALA A 288 5.56 -22.73 -0.99
C ALA A 288 5.23 -22.91 0.50
N VAL A 289 4.74 -24.08 0.92
CA VAL A 289 4.50 -24.36 2.34
C VAL A 289 5.79 -24.36 3.16
N ILE A 290 6.89 -24.92 2.63
CA ILE A 290 8.20 -24.90 3.32
C ILE A 290 8.71 -23.46 3.50
N ILE A 291 8.65 -22.65 2.44
CA ILE A 291 9.10 -21.26 2.45
C ILE A 291 8.21 -20.41 3.36
N GLY A 292 6.90 -20.60 3.28
CA GLY A 292 5.91 -19.93 4.12
C GLY A 292 6.06 -20.25 5.61
N GLU A 293 6.30 -21.52 5.95
CA GLU A 293 6.60 -21.95 7.31
C GLU A 293 7.89 -21.30 7.86
N ASP A 294 8.94 -21.23 7.05
CA ASP A 294 10.18 -20.55 7.42
C ASP A 294 9.96 -19.03 7.60
N GLY A 295 9.17 -18.40 6.71
CA GLY A 295 8.79 -16.99 6.80
C GLY A 295 8.02 -16.67 8.06
N MET A 296 7.02 -17.48 8.40
CA MET A 296 6.28 -17.36 9.66
C MET A 296 7.15 -17.59 10.90
N LYS A 297 8.30 -18.25 10.80
CA LYS A 297 9.24 -18.40 11.94
C LYS A 297 10.22 -17.24 12.05
N ARG A 298 10.65 -16.65 10.93
CA ARG A 298 11.73 -15.65 10.89
C ARG A 298 11.27 -14.21 10.86
N ILE A 299 10.20 -13.90 10.13
CA ILE A 299 9.68 -12.52 10.06
C ILE A 299 9.22 -12.13 11.45
N ALA A 300 9.57 -10.92 11.92
CA ALA A 300 9.19 -10.50 13.26
C ALA A 300 7.66 -10.46 13.41
N ARG A 301 7.15 -10.97 14.55
CA ARG A 301 5.70 -11.17 14.76
C ARG A 301 4.91 -9.85 14.77
N ASN A 302 5.56 -8.74 15.07
CA ASN A 302 4.97 -7.40 15.02
C ASN A 302 4.87 -6.82 13.60
N LEU A 303 5.36 -7.46 12.55
CA LEU A 303 5.29 -6.91 11.19
C LEU A 303 4.05 -7.41 10.44
N CYS A 304 3.30 -6.49 9.84
CA CYS A 304 2.07 -6.79 9.11
C CYS A 304 2.27 -7.74 7.92
N VAL A 305 3.43 -7.71 7.26
CA VAL A 305 3.75 -8.60 6.13
C VAL A 305 3.74 -10.08 6.51
N ARG A 306 4.03 -10.43 7.77
CA ARG A 306 3.94 -11.81 8.26
C ARG A 306 2.51 -12.33 8.22
N SER A 307 1.52 -11.45 8.36
CA SER A 307 0.11 -11.83 8.23
C SER A 307 -0.21 -12.25 6.80
N ASP A 308 0.26 -11.48 5.81
CA ASP A 308 0.08 -11.81 4.40
C ASP A 308 0.77 -13.13 4.04
N VAL A 309 2.02 -13.33 4.52
CA VAL A 309 2.78 -14.59 4.35
C VAL A 309 2.03 -15.77 4.97
N ALA A 310 1.49 -15.61 6.18
CA ALA A 310 0.74 -16.67 6.85
C ALA A 310 -0.53 -17.07 6.09
N LEU A 311 -1.27 -16.08 5.55
CA LEU A 311 -2.48 -16.35 4.76
C LEU A 311 -2.16 -17.01 3.42
N GLN A 312 -1.14 -16.55 2.69
CA GLN A 312 -0.71 -17.22 1.46
C GLN A 312 -0.21 -18.64 1.73
N THR A 313 0.52 -18.85 2.83
CA THR A 313 0.95 -20.19 3.25
C THR A 313 -0.25 -21.10 3.50
N ALA A 314 -1.31 -20.58 4.12
CA ALA A 314 -2.55 -21.32 4.35
C ALA A 314 -3.21 -21.77 3.02
N GLU A 315 -3.18 -20.95 1.96
CA GLU A 315 -3.71 -21.33 0.64
C GLU A 315 -2.95 -22.52 0.06
N PHE A 316 -1.62 -22.49 0.08
CA PHE A 316 -0.81 -23.62 -0.38
C PHE A 316 -0.94 -24.85 0.53
N ALA A 317 -1.10 -24.65 1.84
CA ALA A 317 -1.29 -25.72 2.81
C ALA A 317 -2.60 -26.48 2.58
N LEU A 318 -3.66 -25.79 2.14
CA LEU A 318 -4.92 -26.42 1.72
C LEU A 318 -4.72 -27.32 0.48
N VAL A 319 -3.93 -26.86 -0.50
CA VAL A 319 -3.61 -27.65 -1.70
C VAL A 319 -2.78 -28.89 -1.35
N GLU A 320 -1.81 -28.75 -0.46
CA GLU A 320 -0.96 -29.85 0.01
C GLU A 320 -1.66 -30.79 1.01
N GLY A 321 -2.89 -30.45 1.45
CA GLY A 321 -3.63 -31.25 2.42
C GLY A 321 -2.99 -31.28 3.81
N LYS A 322 -2.43 -30.16 4.27
CA LYS A 322 -1.94 -30.01 5.65
C LYS A 322 -3.07 -30.16 6.67
N ASP A 323 -2.71 -30.60 7.87
CA ASP A 323 -3.66 -30.83 8.94
C ASP A 323 -4.24 -29.53 9.53
N ALA A 324 -5.30 -29.69 10.33
CA ALA A 324 -5.98 -28.58 10.96
C ALA A 324 -5.11 -27.81 11.96
N GLU A 325 -4.10 -28.45 12.57
CA GLU A 325 -3.20 -27.77 13.51
C GLU A 325 -2.28 -26.78 12.77
N PHE A 326 -1.76 -27.19 11.60
CA PHE A 326 -0.99 -26.30 10.73
C PHE A 326 -1.84 -25.13 10.21
N MET A 327 -3.09 -25.39 9.81
CA MET A 327 -4.00 -24.35 9.36
C MET A 327 -4.32 -23.35 10.48
N GLU A 328 -4.61 -23.85 11.69
CA GLU A 328 -4.82 -23.00 12.88
C GLU A 328 -3.59 -22.14 13.17
N TRP A 329 -2.38 -22.71 13.08
CA TRP A 329 -1.14 -21.95 13.26
C TRP A 329 -1.02 -20.80 12.27
N CYS A 330 -1.31 -21.03 10.98
CA CYS A 330 -1.30 -19.97 9.97
C CYS A 330 -2.27 -18.83 10.32
N TYR A 331 -3.51 -19.16 10.71
CA TYR A 331 -4.51 -18.13 11.01
C TYR A 331 -4.22 -17.38 12.32
N VAL A 332 -3.68 -18.06 13.34
CA VAL A 332 -3.26 -17.43 14.59
C VAL A 332 -2.07 -16.50 14.35
N GLU A 333 -1.12 -16.88 13.50
CA GLU A 333 -0.01 -15.99 13.11
C GLU A 333 -0.49 -14.82 12.25
N ALA A 334 -1.47 -15.04 11.38
CA ALA A 334 -2.11 -13.94 10.65
C ALA A 334 -2.74 -12.91 11.59
N PHE A 335 -3.46 -13.35 12.62
CA PHE A 335 -4.01 -12.47 13.64
C PHE A 335 -2.94 -11.80 14.50
N ALA A 336 -1.91 -12.54 14.94
CA ALA A 336 -0.84 -11.99 15.76
C ALA A 336 -0.04 -10.88 15.06
N SER A 337 0.11 -11.00 13.74
CA SER A 337 0.85 -10.06 12.91
C SER A 337 -0.01 -8.98 12.25
N ARG A 338 -1.33 -9.14 12.22
CA ARG A 338 -2.28 -8.08 11.87
C ARG A 338 -3.54 -8.27 12.70
N THR A 339 -3.63 -7.53 13.81
CA THR A 339 -4.66 -7.71 14.83
C THR A 339 -5.93 -6.99 14.41
N ASN A 340 -6.91 -7.72 13.87
CA ASN A 340 -8.21 -7.18 13.48
C ASN A 340 -9.34 -8.23 13.61
N ALA A 341 -10.59 -7.77 13.49
CA ALA A 341 -11.77 -8.63 13.62
C ALA A 341 -11.84 -9.72 12.55
N VAL A 342 -11.41 -9.43 11.31
CA VAL A 342 -11.41 -10.41 10.20
C VAL A 342 -10.49 -11.59 10.50
N ASN A 343 -9.25 -11.31 10.92
CA ASN A 343 -8.27 -12.33 11.28
C ASN A 343 -8.67 -13.07 12.56
N TYR A 344 -9.29 -12.37 13.52
CA TYR A 344 -9.86 -12.99 14.71
C TYR A 344 -10.90 -14.04 14.34
N LEU A 345 -11.93 -13.66 13.56
CA LEU A 345 -12.99 -14.57 13.15
C LEU A 345 -12.42 -15.74 12.32
N ARG A 346 -11.43 -15.47 11.45
CA ARG A 346 -10.77 -16.51 10.66
C ARG A 346 -10.11 -17.55 11.57
N ALA A 347 -9.30 -17.12 12.54
CA ALA A 347 -8.66 -18.04 13.48
C ALA A 347 -9.68 -18.78 14.35
N PHE A 348 -10.69 -18.07 14.86
CA PHE A 348 -11.73 -18.62 15.73
C PHE A 348 -12.55 -19.73 15.06
N PHE A 349 -13.05 -19.49 13.84
CA PHE A 349 -13.92 -20.45 13.16
C PHE A 349 -13.18 -21.64 12.54
N ASN A 350 -11.89 -21.48 12.24
CA ASN A 350 -11.08 -22.57 11.68
C ASN A 350 -10.33 -23.37 12.76
N SER A 351 -10.52 -23.05 14.04
CA SER A 351 -9.98 -23.85 15.14
C SER A 351 -10.83 -25.10 15.38
N THR A 352 -10.16 -26.22 15.62
CA THR A 352 -10.81 -27.46 16.10
C THR A 352 -11.16 -27.40 17.59
N ASP A 353 -10.41 -26.61 18.36
CA ASP A 353 -10.62 -26.35 19.79
C ASP A 353 -10.77 -24.83 20.00
N LYS A 354 -12.03 -24.38 20.01
CA LYS A 354 -12.36 -22.95 20.14
C LYS A 354 -11.92 -22.37 21.48
N GLU A 355 -11.97 -23.14 22.56
CA GLU A 355 -11.57 -22.65 23.89
C GLU A 355 -10.06 -22.42 23.94
N LYS A 356 -9.28 -23.39 23.43
CA LYS A 356 -7.82 -23.26 23.33
C LYS A 356 -7.41 -22.12 22.40
N CYS A 357 -8.10 -21.98 21.26
CA CYS A 357 -7.84 -20.89 20.33
C CYS A 357 -8.13 -19.53 20.96
N ASN A 358 -9.28 -19.36 21.63
CA ASN A 358 -9.61 -18.13 22.34
C ASN A 358 -8.53 -17.71 23.33
N LYS A 359 -8.01 -18.65 24.15
CA LYS A 359 -6.90 -18.35 25.07
C LYS A 359 -5.65 -17.84 24.35
N LYS A 360 -5.34 -18.37 23.15
CA LYS A 360 -4.22 -17.86 22.32
C LYS A 360 -4.50 -16.44 21.82
N LEU A 361 -5.71 -16.18 21.33
CA LEU A 361 -6.12 -14.87 20.80
C LEU A 361 -6.12 -13.82 21.93
N GLU A 362 -6.65 -14.14 23.11
CA GLU A 362 -6.62 -13.29 24.30
C GLU A 362 -5.19 -12.93 24.72
N LEU A 363 -4.27 -13.89 24.71
CA LEU A 363 -2.85 -13.66 25.04
C LEU A 363 -2.18 -12.71 24.04
N ILE A 364 -2.57 -12.75 22.76
CA ILE A 364 -2.08 -11.82 21.73
C ILE A 364 -2.61 -10.41 22.03
N VAL A 365 -3.92 -10.27 22.27
CA VAL A 365 -4.57 -8.99 22.54
C VAL A 365 -4.05 -8.35 23.85
N GLY A 366 -3.79 -9.18 24.87
CA GLY A 366 -3.28 -8.73 26.17
C GLY A 366 -1.96 -7.97 26.11
N GLN A 367 -1.16 -8.15 25.05
CA GLN A 367 0.11 -7.44 24.87
C GLN A 367 -0.09 -5.93 24.63
N TYR A 368 -1.22 -5.53 24.06
CA TYR A 368 -1.54 -4.13 23.78
C TYR A 368 -2.02 -3.38 25.03
N ASN A 369 -2.57 -4.09 26.03
CA ASN A 369 -2.96 -3.50 27.31
C ASN A 369 -1.75 -3.05 28.16
N CYS A 370 -0.56 -3.62 27.91
CA CYS A 370 0.68 -3.35 28.64
C CYS A 370 1.57 -2.28 27.97
N ARG A 371 1.27 -1.87 26.73
CA ARG A 371 2.00 -0.80 26.06
C ARG A 371 1.55 0.53 26.64
N LYS A 372 2.35 1.11 27.53
CA LYS A 372 2.30 2.57 27.77
C LYS A 372 2.44 3.24 26.42
N ASN A 373 1.71 4.32 26.16
CA ASN A 373 1.82 5.18 24.98
C ASN A 373 3.29 5.59 24.74
N SER A 374 4.10 4.70 24.16
CA SER A 374 5.31 5.08 23.47
C SER A 374 4.80 5.72 22.21
N ALA A 375 5.15 7.00 22.03
CA ALA A 375 4.99 7.68 20.76
C ALA A 375 5.29 6.68 19.65
N CYS A 376 4.29 6.44 18.80
CA CYS A 376 4.41 5.62 17.62
C CYS A 376 5.71 6.04 16.93
N ASN A 377 6.69 5.13 16.88
CA ASN A 377 7.92 5.37 16.16
C ASN A 377 7.51 5.45 14.68
N ASN A 378 7.33 6.66 14.17
CA ASN A 378 7.20 6.96 12.74
C ASN A 378 8.48 6.61 11.95
N GLY A 379 9.47 5.94 12.55
CA GLY A 379 10.74 5.61 11.90
C GLY A 379 10.64 4.70 10.68
N ASN A 380 9.52 3.99 10.51
CA ASN A 380 9.22 3.18 9.32
C ASN A 380 8.09 3.78 8.46
N ALA A 381 7.69 5.04 8.72
CA ALA A 381 6.73 5.73 7.86
C ALA A 381 7.31 5.77 6.42
N GLY A 382 6.60 5.17 5.47
CA GLY A 382 7.05 5.03 4.08
C GLY A 382 7.74 3.71 3.72
N LEU A 383 7.88 2.74 4.64
CA LEU A 383 8.39 1.38 4.36
C LEU A 383 7.28 0.33 4.49
N PRO A 384 6.56 -0.02 3.40
CA PRO A 384 5.39 -0.90 3.46
C PRO A 384 5.68 -2.28 4.06
N GLU A 385 6.83 -2.90 3.77
CA GLU A 385 7.15 -4.23 4.28
C GLU A 385 7.52 -4.28 5.78
N LEU A 386 7.94 -3.13 6.34
CA LEU A 386 8.30 -2.97 7.76
C LEU A 386 7.19 -2.32 8.59
N ALA A 387 5.98 -2.21 8.05
CA ALA A 387 4.82 -1.71 8.75
C ALA A 387 4.51 -2.58 9.98
N GLU A 388 4.51 -1.97 11.17
CA GLU A 388 4.20 -2.65 12.41
C GLU A 388 2.69 -2.84 12.63
N ASN A 389 2.34 -3.92 13.33
CA ASN A 389 1.00 -4.23 13.80
C ASN A 389 0.64 -3.33 14.99
N ILE A 390 -0.03 -2.22 14.68
CA ILE A 390 -0.50 -1.24 15.65
C ILE A 390 -2.03 -1.17 15.49
N PRO A 391 -2.79 -2.07 16.15
CA PRO A 391 -4.25 -2.04 16.06
C PRO A 391 -4.80 -0.75 16.67
N GLU A 392 -5.74 -0.14 15.97
CA GLU A 392 -6.42 1.05 16.47
C GLU A 392 -7.25 0.74 17.72
N LYS A 393 -7.46 1.77 18.55
CA LYS A 393 -8.22 1.65 19.80
C LYS A 393 -9.63 1.09 19.58
N ASN A 394 -10.32 1.51 18.52
CA ASN A 394 -11.67 1.04 18.22
C ASN A 394 -11.68 -0.45 17.83
N MET A 395 -10.70 -0.87 17.01
CA MET A 395 -10.52 -2.29 16.66
C MET A 395 -10.27 -3.17 17.89
N LEU A 396 -9.51 -2.68 18.88
CA LEU A 396 -9.33 -3.40 20.15
C LEU A 396 -10.65 -3.57 20.92
N TYR A 397 -11.56 -2.59 20.89
CA TYR A 397 -12.89 -2.76 21.49
C TYR A 397 -13.75 -3.78 20.74
N VAL A 398 -13.66 -3.82 19.41
CA VAL A 398 -14.32 -4.85 18.60
C VAL A 398 -13.82 -6.25 18.99
N ILE A 399 -12.51 -6.43 19.11
CA ILE A 399 -11.92 -7.73 19.48
C ILE A 399 -12.29 -8.11 20.92
N GLN A 400 -12.25 -7.17 21.87
CA GLN A 400 -12.72 -7.41 23.24
C GLN A 400 -14.20 -7.79 23.30
N PHE A 401 -15.03 -7.23 22.41
CA PHE A 401 -16.43 -7.62 22.29
C PHE A 401 -16.55 -9.07 21.77
N LEU A 402 -15.73 -9.43 20.77
CA LEU A 402 -15.64 -10.80 20.25
C LEU A 402 -15.19 -11.83 21.30
N ASP A 403 -14.28 -11.43 22.18
CA ASP A 403 -13.83 -12.20 23.36
C ASP A 403 -14.89 -12.27 24.49
N GLY A 404 -16.05 -11.64 24.32
CA GLY A 404 -17.13 -11.65 25.32
C GLY A 404 -16.93 -10.70 26.49
N GLN A 405 -15.99 -9.75 26.41
CA GLN A 405 -15.76 -8.72 27.44
C GLN A 405 -16.79 -7.57 27.34
N PHE A 406 -18.06 -7.92 27.18
CA PHE A 406 -19.17 -7.00 26.86
C PHE A 406 -19.26 -5.81 27.80
N MET A 407 -19.27 -6.05 29.12
CA MET A 407 -19.41 -4.97 30.09
C MET A 407 -18.21 -4.04 30.12
N GLU A 408 -17.01 -4.54 29.78
CA GLU A 408 -15.82 -3.72 29.70
C GLU A 408 -15.83 -2.83 28.46
N VAL A 409 -16.25 -3.38 27.32
CA VAL A 409 -16.45 -2.63 26.07
C VAL A 409 -17.52 -1.55 26.26
N LEU A 410 -18.63 -1.87 26.92
CA LEU A 410 -19.66 -0.88 27.26
C LEU A 410 -19.06 0.24 28.12
N ARG A 411 -18.31 -0.11 29.17
CA ARG A 411 -17.75 0.85 30.13
C ARG A 411 -16.65 1.74 29.56
N LYS A 412 -15.83 1.23 28.65
CA LYS A 412 -14.65 1.95 28.12
C LYS A 412 -14.88 2.49 26.71
N GLY A 413 -15.39 1.65 25.81
CA GLY A 413 -15.61 1.99 24.41
C GLY A 413 -16.87 2.82 24.17
N VAL A 414 -17.92 2.59 24.95
CA VAL A 414 -19.21 3.31 24.83
C VAL A 414 -19.42 4.25 26.03
N SER A 415 -18.43 5.11 26.29
CA SER A 415 -18.34 5.88 27.54
C SER A 415 -18.31 7.41 27.38
N GLU A 416 -18.39 7.91 26.15
CA GLU A 416 -18.29 9.34 25.88
C GLU A 416 -19.41 10.13 26.57
N LYS A 417 -19.01 11.10 27.40
CA LYS A 417 -19.93 11.91 28.20
C LYS A 417 -20.64 12.96 27.35
N SER A 418 -19.99 13.44 26.29
CA SER A 418 -20.56 14.41 25.37
C SER A 418 -21.61 13.74 24.48
N SER A 419 -22.76 14.40 24.33
CA SER A 419 -23.83 13.96 23.43
C SER A 419 -23.57 14.33 21.96
N LEU A 420 -22.56 15.17 21.70
CA LEU A 420 -22.08 15.59 20.37
C LEU A 420 -20.60 15.21 20.20
N GLY A 421 -20.11 15.16 18.96
CA GLY A 421 -18.69 14.93 18.67
C GLY A 421 -18.26 13.45 18.75
N TRP A 422 -19.12 12.52 18.33
CA TRP A 422 -18.79 11.08 18.29
C TRP A 422 -17.96 10.66 17.06
N THR A 423 -17.55 11.60 16.21
CA THR A 423 -16.71 11.27 15.05
C THR A 423 -15.34 10.78 15.53
N GLY A 424 -14.85 9.67 14.98
CA GLY A 424 -13.59 9.04 15.39
C GLY A 424 -13.65 8.27 16.72
N THR A 425 -14.78 8.28 17.44
CA THR A 425 -14.95 7.47 18.67
C THR A 425 -15.70 6.18 18.39
N PHE A 426 -15.54 5.18 19.27
CA PHE A 426 -16.23 3.90 19.17
C PHE A 426 -17.74 3.98 19.50
N MET A 427 -18.29 5.17 19.80
CA MET A 427 -19.67 5.28 20.28
C MET A 427 -20.69 4.76 19.26
N LYS A 428 -20.61 5.19 18.00
CA LYS A 428 -21.59 4.77 16.98
C LYS A 428 -21.49 3.26 16.74
N GLU A 429 -20.29 2.81 16.43
CA GLU A 429 -19.99 1.42 16.11
C GLU A 429 -20.31 0.47 17.27
N GLY A 430 -19.91 0.85 18.50
CA GLY A 430 -20.20 0.09 19.70
C GLY A 430 -21.69 -0.02 20.01
N LEU A 431 -22.46 1.08 19.89
CA LEU A 431 -23.91 1.03 20.07
C LEU A 431 -24.58 0.14 19.03
N ALA A 432 -24.17 0.23 17.77
CA ALA A 432 -24.68 -0.62 16.70
C ALA A 432 -24.37 -2.10 16.96
N LEU A 433 -23.14 -2.41 17.38
CA LEU A 433 -22.69 -3.76 17.72
C LEU A 433 -23.52 -4.39 18.86
N PHE A 434 -23.75 -3.65 19.95
CA PHE A 434 -24.62 -4.12 21.03
C PHE A 434 -26.07 -4.31 20.58
N LEU A 435 -26.64 -3.37 19.82
CA LEU A 435 -28.03 -3.47 19.35
C LEU A 435 -28.22 -4.65 18.39
N LEU A 436 -27.27 -4.87 17.48
CA LEU A 436 -27.28 -6.02 16.58
C LEU A 436 -27.21 -7.33 17.36
N TYR A 437 -26.34 -7.40 18.38
CA TYR A 437 -26.26 -8.57 19.27
C TYR A 437 -27.60 -8.82 19.99
N LEU A 438 -28.23 -7.76 20.53
CA LEU A 438 -29.45 -7.87 21.33
C LEU A 438 -30.73 -8.19 20.53
N HIS A 439 -30.77 -7.95 19.21
CA HIS A 439 -31.99 -8.12 18.38
C HIS A 439 -32.58 -9.54 18.39
N ASP A 440 -31.77 -10.57 18.62
CA ASP A 440 -32.17 -11.99 18.77
C ASP A 440 -33.14 -12.60 17.73
N GLY A 441 -33.36 -11.93 16.59
CA GLY A 441 -34.20 -12.41 15.50
C GLY A 441 -33.39 -12.77 14.26
N LYS A 442 -33.80 -13.85 13.56
CA LYS A 442 -33.18 -14.27 12.28
C LYS A 442 -33.37 -13.27 11.14
N GLU A 443 -34.45 -12.48 11.19
CA GLU A 443 -34.76 -11.47 10.18
C GLU A 443 -34.50 -10.06 10.72
N LEU A 444 -33.66 -9.33 10.01
CA LEU A 444 -33.34 -7.94 10.31
C LEU A 444 -34.37 -7.00 9.69
N GLN A 445 -34.98 -6.17 10.54
CA GLN A 445 -35.78 -5.02 10.13
C GLN A 445 -34.86 -3.82 9.79
N GLN A 446 -35.43 -2.73 9.28
CA GLN A 446 -34.67 -1.59 8.76
C GLN A 446 -33.68 -0.99 9.78
N GLY A 447 -34.05 -0.88 11.07
CA GLY A 447 -33.14 -0.39 12.11
C GLY A 447 -31.95 -1.31 12.31
N SER A 448 -32.19 -2.61 12.53
CA SER A 448 -31.15 -3.62 12.71
C SER A 448 -30.29 -3.82 11.45
N ARG A 449 -30.84 -3.60 10.25
CA ARG A 449 -30.04 -3.58 9.00
C ARG A 449 -29.04 -2.44 9.00
N SER A 450 -29.41 -1.25 9.45
CA SER A 450 -28.43 -0.17 9.63
C SER A 450 -27.41 -0.50 10.72
N MET A 451 -27.81 -1.21 11.78
CA MET A 451 -26.84 -1.67 12.79
C MET A 451 -25.88 -2.72 12.23
N LEU A 452 -26.33 -3.59 11.33
CA LEU A 452 -25.49 -4.55 10.61
C LEU A 452 -24.42 -3.83 9.79
N GLU A 453 -24.78 -2.80 9.00
CA GLU A 453 -23.80 -2.05 8.19
C GLU A 453 -22.75 -1.37 9.06
N LEU A 454 -23.17 -0.70 10.14
CA LEU A 454 -22.24 -0.04 11.06
C LEU A 454 -21.34 -1.04 11.78
N THR A 455 -21.87 -2.22 12.12
CA THR A 455 -21.10 -3.29 12.74
C THR A 455 -20.10 -3.91 11.75
N LYS A 456 -20.50 -4.11 10.50
CA LYS A 456 -19.62 -4.58 9.42
C LYS A 456 -18.48 -3.60 9.18
N HIS A 457 -18.79 -2.30 9.16
CA HIS A 457 -17.81 -1.22 9.07
C HIS A 457 -16.82 -1.26 10.23
N ALA A 458 -17.30 -1.38 11.47
CA ALA A 458 -16.45 -1.47 12.66
C ALA A 458 -15.49 -2.67 12.63
N PHE A 459 -15.92 -3.78 12.01
CA PHE A 459 -15.10 -4.97 11.84
C PHE A 459 -14.11 -4.85 10.68
N GLU A 460 -14.18 -3.77 9.89
CA GLU A 460 -13.48 -3.60 8.60
C GLU A 460 -13.70 -4.81 7.69
N PHE A 461 -14.89 -5.42 7.79
CA PHE A 461 -15.15 -6.69 7.14
C PHE A 461 -15.35 -6.48 5.64
N ARG A 462 -14.48 -7.13 4.85
CA ARG A 462 -14.63 -7.31 3.42
C ARG A 462 -14.59 -8.81 3.11
N LEU A 463 -15.54 -9.29 2.32
CA LEU A 463 -15.65 -10.71 2.02
C LEU A 463 -14.38 -11.26 1.34
N GLU A 464 -13.81 -10.51 0.40
CA GLU A 464 -12.58 -10.89 -0.30
C GLU A 464 -11.37 -10.96 0.64
N GLU A 465 -11.29 -10.08 1.64
CA GLU A 465 -10.25 -10.17 2.66
C GLU A 465 -10.46 -11.38 3.56
N TYR A 466 -11.68 -11.65 3.99
CA TYR A 466 -11.98 -12.83 4.83
C TYR A 466 -11.59 -14.13 4.11
N LYS A 467 -11.90 -14.27 2.82
CA LYS A 467 -11.60 -15.45 1.99
C LYS A 467 -10.13 -15.85 1.92
N LYS A 468 -9.19 -14.90 2.02
CA LYS A 468 -7.74 -15.18 1.92
C LYS A 468 -7.32 -16.28 2.90
N GLY A 469 -6.50 -17.21 2.42
CA GLY A 469 -6.05 -18.35 3.22
C GLY A 469 -7.07 -19.48 3.38
N GLN A 470 -8.29 -19.37 2.85
CA GLN A 470 -9.38 -20.32 3.07
C GLN A 470 -9.93 -20.87 1.75
N ASN A 471 -10.47 -22.09 1.78
CA ASN A 471 -11.21 -22.67 0.65
C ASN A 471 -12.73 -22.53 0.86
N ILE A 472 -13.22 -21.28 0.87
CA ILE A 472 -14.65 -20.98 1.05
C ILE A 472 -15.30 -20.55 -0.26
N LYS A 473 -16.45 -21.16 -0.58
CA LYS A 473 -17.32 -20.75 -1.70
C LYS A 473 -18.52 -20.02 -1.12
N VAL A 474 -18.74 -18.79 -1.59
CA VAL A 474 -19.80 -17.92 -1.07
C VAL A 474 -20.68 -17.45 -2.22
N GLU A 475 -21.94 -17.84 -2.19
CA GLU A 475 -22.99 -17.42 -3.14
C GLU A 475 -23.89 -16.31 -2.57
N LYS A 476 -23.63 -15.89 -1.33
CA LYS A 476 -24.36 -14.85 -0.60
C LYS A 476 -23.74 -13.48 -0.84
N THR A 477 -24.53 -12.42 -0.64
CA THR A 477 -23.98 -11.06 -0.55
C THR A 477 -23.06 -10.93 0.67
N GLU A 478 -22.14 -9.97 0.64
CA GLU A 478 -21.21 -9.72 1.76
C GLU A 478 -21.94 -9.51 3.09
N ASN A 479 -23.06 -8.77 3.09
CA ASN A 479 -23.86 -8.51 4.29
C ASN A 479 -24.52 -9.76 4.84
N GLU A 480 -25.09 -10.60 3.96
CA GLU A 480 -25.71 -11.87 4.36
C GLU A 480 -24.67 -12.80 4.96
N TYR A 481 -23.48 -12.89 4.35
CA TYR A 481 -22.40 -13.72 4.84
C TYR A 481 -21.81 -13.20 6.16
N PHE A 482 -21.58 -11.89 6.26
CA PHE A 482 -21.15 -11.27 7.51
C PHE A 482 -22.15 -11.50 8.64
N TYR A 483 -23.45 -11.34 8.37
CA TYR A 483 -24.47 -11.56 9.38
C TYR A 483 -24.55 -13.03 9.82
N GLU A 484 -24.41 -13.98 8.90
CA GLU A 484 -24.30 -15.40 9.23
C GLU A 484 -23.09 -15.70 10.13
N LEU A 485 -21.90 -15.16 9.78
CA LEU A 485 -20.71 -15.27 10.62
C LEU A 485 -20.95 -14.68 12.01
N PHE A 486 -21.58 -13.51 12.08
CA PHE A 486 -21.90 -12.83 13.33
C PHE A 486 -22.84 -13.67 14.20
N LEU A 487 -23.88 -14.27 13.62
CA LEU A 487 -24.80 -15.16 14.33
C LEU A 487 -24.09 -16.42 14.83
N ASN A 488 -23.25 -17.04 13.99
CA ASN A 488 -22.49 -18.23 14.37
C ASN A 488 -21.52 -17.96 15.54
N TRP A 489 -20.91 -16.78 15.58
CA TRP A 489 -20.06 -16.35 16.69
C TRP A 489 -20.91 -16.02 17.94
N LYS A 490 -22.04 -15.33 17.76
CA LYS A 490 -22.97 -15.01 18.85
C LYS A 490 -23.46 -16.26 19.58
N ASP A 491 -23.65 -17.38 18.89
CA ASP A 491 -24.04 -18.64 19.51
C ASP A 491 -22.96 -19.22 20.45
N THR A 492 -21.70 -18.82 20.27
CA THR A 492 -20.57 -19.25 21.13
C THR A 492 -20.33 -18.34 22.33
N THR A 493 -20.80 -17.10 22.31
CA THR A 493 -20.49 -16.08 23.32
C THR A 493 -21.77 -15.43 23.82
N LYS A 494 -22.17 -15.67 25.08
CA LYS A 494 -23.49 -15.27 25.61
C LYS A 494 -23.41 -14.09 26.58
N ILE A 495 -24.26 -13.08 26.36
CA ILE A 495 -24.59 -12.06 27.38
C ILE A 495 -25.71 -12.59 28.28
N GLU A 496 -25.46 -12.59 29.58
CA GLU A 496 -26.43 -12.92 30.62
C GLU A 496 -27.68 -12.02 30.56
N ASN A 497 -28.86 -12.60 30.81
CA ASN A 497 -30.14 -11.89 30.68
C ASN A 497 -30.21 -10.61 31.55
N SER A 498 -29.61 -10.65 32.74
CA SER A 498 -29.54 -9.51 33.65
C SER A 498 -28.71 -8.36 33.08
N ASP A 499 -27.65 -8.65 32.32
CA ASP A 499 -26.80 -7.65 31.69
C ASP A 499 -27.38 -7.16 30.36
N ARG A 500 -28.09 -8.01 29.60
CA ARG A 500 -28.83 -7.59 28.39
C ARG A 500 -29.74 -6.39 28.65
N LYS A 501 -30.50 -6.44 29.75
CA LYS A 501 -31.39 -5.34 30.15
C LYS A 501 -30.59 -4.09 30.53
N LYS A 502 -29.54 -4.22 31.33
CA LYS A 502 -28.69 -3.07 31.73
C LYS A 502 -28.05 -2.39 30.52
N ILE A 503 -27.55 -3.18 29.56
CA ILE A 503 -26.96 -2.70 28.32
C ILE A 503 -28.02 -1.92 27.53
N LEU A 504 -29.20 -2.51 27.32
CA LEU A 504 -30.28 -1.84 26.58
C LEU A 504 -30.72 -0.53 27.24
N ASP A 505 -30.90 -0.53 28.55
CA ASP A 505 -31.27 0.67 29.31
C ASP A 505 -30.17 1.75 29.22
N HIS A 506 -28.90 1.35 29.25
CA HIS A 506 -27.78 2.27 29.07
C HIS A 506 -27.78 2.90 27.67
N ILE A 507 -27.92 2.09 26.63
CA ILE A 507 -28.00 2.51 25.22
C ILE A 507 -29.18 3.46 25.00
N ASP A 508 -30.36 3.10 25.51
CA ASP A 508 -31.58 3.91 25.43
C ASP A 508 -31.37 5.31 26.04
N ASN A 509 -30.72 5.38 27.20
CA ASN A 509 -30.42 6.65 27.86
C ASN A 509 -29.39 7.50 27.10
N LEU A 510 -28.35 6.90 26.53
CA LEU A 510 -27.40 7.61 25.69
C LEU A 510 -28.08 8.15 24.43
N MET A 511 -28.92 7.35 23.79
CA MET A 511 -29.64 7.75 22.59
C MET A 511 -30.64 8.86 22.85
N LYS A 512 -31.35 8.86 24.00
CA LYS A 512 -32.18 9.99 24.43
C LYS A 512 -31.40 11.31 24.45
N LYS A 513 -30.26 11.33 25.14
CA LYS A 513 -29.40 12.52 25.25
C LYS A 513 -28.85 12.96 23.89
N ARG A 514 -28.42 12.00 23.05
CA ARG A 514 -27.93 12.30 21.70
C ARG A 514 -29.02 12.94 20.84
N VAL A 515 -30.22 12.36 20.81
CA VAL A 515 -31.32 12.89 20.01
C VAL A 515 -31.68 14.30 20.48
N GLU A 516 -31.78 14.52 21.79
CA GLU A 516 -32.02 15.86 22.35
C GLU A 516 -30.95 16.87 21.91
N ALA A 517 -29.67 16.52 22.03
CA ALA A 517 -28.57 17.39 21.63
C ALA A 517 -28.58 17.70 20.11
N ILE A 518 -28.81 16.70 19.26
CA ILE A 518 -28.88 16.86 17.80
C ILE A 518 -30.08 17.72 17.38
N MET A 519 -31.23 17.51 18.02
CA MET A 519 -32.44 18.30 17.77
C MET A 519 -32.30 19.73 18.28
N GLY A 520 -31.71 19.93 19.45
CA GLY A 520 -31.45 21.25 20.04
C GLY A 520 -30.45 22.06 19.21
N ALA A 521 -29.39 21.41 18.73
CA ALA A 521 -28.34 22.04 17.92
C ALA A 521 -28.66 22.12 16.41
N ASN A 522 -29.87 21.76 15.98
CA ASN A 522 -30.30 21.80 14.57
C ASN A 522 -29.39 21.03 13.58
N ARG A 523 -28.73 19.95 14.03
CA ARG A 523 -27.77 19.19 13.21
C ARG A 523 -28.49 18.19 12.29
N ARG A 524 -29.17 18.70 11.26
CA ARG A 524 -30.05 17.92 10.35
C ARG A 524 -29.38 16.70 9.70
N ASN A 525 -28.08 16.77 9.42
CA ASN A 525 -27.31 15.67 8.81
C ASN A 525 -27.28 14.39 9.67
N TYR A 526 -27.63 14.48 10.96
CA TYR A 526 -27.66 13.34 11.89
C TYR A 526 -29.06 12.82 12.19
N TYR A 527 -30.10 13.34 11.51
CA TYR A 527 -31.47 12.89 11.73
C TYR A 527 -31.67 11.43 11.28
N GLY A 528 -31.08 11.03 10.16
CA GLY A 528 -31.12 9.64 9.68
C GLY A 528 -30.46 8.68 10.67
N GLU A 529 -29.28 9.04 11.18
CA GLU A 529 -28.58 8.27 12.22
C GLU A 529 -29.45 8.11 13.48
N CYS A 530 -30.03 9.20 13.98
CA CYS A 530 -30.94 9.15 15.14
C CYS A 530 -32.14 8.23 14.88
N ALA A 531 -32.77 8.34 13.71
CA ALA A 531 -33.92 7.51 13.33
C ALA A 531 -33.56 6.03 13.25
N ALA A 532 -32.39 5.69 12.71
CA ALA A 532 -31.87 4.32 12.63
C ALA A 532 -31.72 3.67 14.02
N TYR A 533 -31.07 4.37 14.96
CA TYR A 533 -30.90 3.87 16.34
C TYR A 533 -32.24 3.77 17.09
N ILE A 534 -33.13 4.74 16.93
CA ILE A 534 -34.47 4.69 17.54
C ILE A 534 -35.24 3.46 17.03
N ALA A 535 -35.21 3.21 15.72
CA ALA A 535 -35.83 2.04 15.12
C ALA A 535 -35.20 0.75 15.67
N ALA A 536 -33.87 0.65 15.71
CA ALA A 536 -33.16 -0.52 16.21
C ALA A 536 -33.43 -0.82 17.69
N ILE A 537 -33.46 0.20 18.56
CA ILE A 537 -33.84 0.04 19.97
C ILE A 537 -35.27 -0.50 20.07
N GLY A 538 -36.19 0.07 19.29
CA GLY A 538 -37.57 -0.38 19.24
C GLY A 538 -37.73 -1.83 18.78
N GLU A 539 -36.98 -2.23 17.76
CA GLU A 539 -36.94 -3.60 17.22
C GLU A 539 -36.39 -4.60 18.27
N VAL A 540 -35.32 -4.23 18.98
CA VAL A 540 -34.76 -5.02 20.08
C VAL A 540 -35.80 -5.20 21.21
N LYS A 541 -36.48 -4.11 21.63
CA LYS A 541 -37.53 -4.18 22.65
C LYS A 541 -38.68 -5.11 22.24
N GLU A 542 -39.11 -5.07 20.98
CA GLU A 542 -40.12 -5.99 20.45
C GLU A 542 -39.68 -7.44 20.54
N LYS A 543 -38.42 -7.72 20.19
CA LYS A 543 -37.85 -9.07 20.24
C LYS A 543 -37.66 -9.60 21.66
N LEU A 544 -37.46 -8.70 22.63
CA LEU A 544 -37.45 -9.04 24.06
C LEU A 544 -38.86 -9.17 24.66
N GLY A 545 -39.93 -9.06 23.87
CA GLY A 545 -41.30 -9.36 24.26
C GLY A 545 -42.24 -8.16 24.39
N GLU A 546 -41.77 -6.92 24.16
CA GLU A 546 -42.61 -5.73 24.24
C GLU A 546 -43.43 -5.53 22.95
N LYS A 547 -44.68 -5.99 22.95
CA LYS A 547 -45.55 -5.93 21.76
C LYS A 547 -45.67 -4.51 21.20
N ASN A 548 -45.38 -4.34 19.90
CA ASN A 548 -45.42 -3.08 19.16
C ASN A 548 -44.44 -1.98 19.66
N ALA A 549 -43.40 -2.35 20.44
CA ALA A 549 -42.49 -1.38 21.02
C ALA A 549 -41.79 -0.50 19.97
N LYS A 550 -41.52 -0.99 18.75
CA LYS A 550 -40.90 -0.17 17.69
C LYS A 550 -41.78 1.01 17.33
N GLN A 551 -43.04 0.76 17.02
CA GLN A 551 -43.97 1.82 16.62
C GLN A 551 -44.26 2.79 17.78
N ILE A 552 -44.39 2.27 19.00
CA ILE A 552 -44.61 3.09 20.20
C ILE A 552 -43.42 4.02 20.43
N TYR A 553 -42.20 3.47 20.37
CA TYR A 553 -40.98 4.21 20.64
C TYR A 553 -40.67 5.26 19.55
N MET A 554 -40.87 4.93 18.27
CA MET A 554 -40.73 5.91 17.18
C MET A 554 -41.78 7.03 17.28
N SER A 555 -43.03 6.70 17.64
CA SER A 555 -44.10 7.70 17.80
C SER A 555 -43.80 8.66 18.95
N HIS A 556 -43.25 8.18 20.06
CA HIS A 556 -42.81 9.02 21.17
C HIS A 556 -41.85 10.14 20.71
N TYR A 557 -40.83 9.79 19.91
CA TYR A 557 -39.91 10.79 19.35
C TYR A 557 -40.56 11.69 18.29
N ALA A 558 -41.45 11.15 17.46
CA ALA A 558 -42.18 11.95 16.48
C ALA A 558 -43.08 13.01 17.14
N ASP A 559 -43.68 12.69 18.28
CA ASP A 559 -44.53 13.59 19.07
C ASP A 559 -43.70 14.61 19.86
N MET A 560 -42.56 14.20 20.40
CA MET A 560 -41.63 15.11 21.07
C MET A 560 -41.11 16.20 20.11
N TYR A 561 -40.90 15.87 18.83
CA TYR A 561 -40.36 16.77 17.82
C TYR A 561 -41.37 17.09 16.72
N THR A 562 -42.59 17.51 17.09
CA THR A 562 -43.71 17.72 16.15
C THR A 562 -43.40 18.59 14.94
N ARG A 563 -42.59 19.64 15.14
CA ARG A 563 -42.20 20.63 14.12
C ARG A 563 -41.02 20.22 13.24
N ARG A 564 -40.41 19.05 13.47
CA ARG A 564 -39.24 18.54 12.72
C ARG A 564 -39.69 17.59 11.61
N SER A 565 -40.25 18.13 10.52
CA SER A 565 -40.75 17.33 9.38
C SER A 565 -39.67 16.45 8.74
N ALA A 566 -38.44 16.96 8.60
CA ALA A 566 -37.30 16.20 8.07
C ALA A 566 -36.98 14.98 8.95
N PHE A 567 -36.91 15.14 10.27
CA PHE A 567 -36.68 14.02 11.19
C PHE A 567 -37.80 12.98 11.14
N LYS A 568 -39.07 13.43 11.03
CA LYS A 568 -40.20 12.51 10.82
C LYS A 568 -40.09 11.76 9.50
N SER A 569 -39.54 12.37 8.45
CA SER A 569 -39.27 11.71 7.18
C SER A 569 -38.24 10.58 7.35
N GLU A 570 -37.18 10.83 8.12
CA GLU A 570 -36.20 9.79 8.48
C GLU A 570 -36.87 8.68 9.29
N LEU A 571 -37.69 8.98 10.30
CA LEU A 571 -38.42 7.92 11.03
C LEU A 571 -39.29 7.06 10.09
N LYS A 572 -39.92 7.65 9.07
CA LYS A 572 -40.70 6.89 8.07
C LYS A 572 -39.83 5.98 7.20
N SER A 573 -38.62 6.39 6.83
CA SER A 573 -37.70 5.54 6.05
C SER A 573 -37.28 4.29 6.84
N TYR A 574 -37.36 4.34 8.18
CA TYR A 574 -37.17 3.22 9.10
C TYR A 574 -38.47 2.54 9.56
N GLY A 575 -39.58 2.83 8.89
CA GLY A 575 -40.83 2.09 9.02
C GLY A 575 -41.80 2.63 10.07
N TRP A 576 -41.62 3.87 10.55
CA TRP A 576 -42.63 4.51 11.40
C TRP A 576 -43.92 4.81 10.62
N ILE A 577 -45.05 4.42 11.20
CA ILE A 577 -46.38 4.69 10.65
C ILE A 577 -47.11 5.64 11.62
N LYS A 578 -47.60 6.76 11.09
CA LYS A 578 -48.44 7.68 11.86
C LYS A 578 -49.79 7.00 12.11
N ARG A 579 -50.07 6.69 13.37
CA ARG A 579 -51.36 6.14 13.80
C ARG A 579 -52.39 7.24 14.01
#